data_AF-A0A955N391-F1
#
_entry.id   AF-A0A955N391-F1
#
_cell.length_a   1.000
_cell.length_b   1.000
_cell.length_c   1.000
_cell.angle_alpha   90.00
_cell.angle_beta   90.00
_cell.angle_gamma   90.00
#
_symmetry.space_group_name_H-M   'P 1'
#
loop_
_entity.id
_entity.type
_entity.pdbx_description
1 polymer ?
#
loop_
_entity_poly.entity_id
_entity_poly.type
_entity_poly.pdbx_seq_one_letter_code
_entity_poly.pdbx_strand_id
1 'polypeptide(L)'
;EDQGCDSRFAASLYLYERMINDPELSHRMIRYWAGDPLSNSQLNKYLQGCPPETPYVFNKVSSQALALHRFQFVSRLMVAAGYKGWILLIDEAEIIGRYSFKQRTRSYLELARWMGVLADHACPAIGAVVALTDDFQSVVLEEKQDSQKIELMCQEESTDETQIQARQAVEGIRLIEQEGDPLTRPYESMVDALYERLRAIHGSAYSWAPPPVSAVEKLSSTRMREYVRGWITEWDLRRLYPDAQLDIEILDVRQTYDEDQELESTMGEASDSGNVSELEEDLMAVALQNQSPR
;
A
#
# COMPACT_ATOMS: atom_id res chain seq x y z
N GLU A 1 20.17 12.76 18.61
CA GLU A 1 18.95 12.55 19.42
C GLU A 1 18.11 11.51 18.70
N ASP A 2 17.74 10.46 19.41
CA ASP A 2 17.33 9.19 18.83
C ASP A 2 15.89 9.26 18.30
N GLN A 3 15.72 9.77 17.08
CA GLN A 3 14.50 9.60 16.27
C GLN A 3 14.47 8.14 15.72
N GLY A 4 14.58 7.19 16.66
CA GLY A 4 14.87 5.80 16.40
C GLY A 4 13.61 4.97 16.20
N CYS A 5 13.69 4.00 15.28
CA CYS A 5 12.73 2.90 15.25
C CYS A 5 12.63 2.25 16.64
N ASP A 6 11.46 1.73 16.98
CA ASP A 6 11.27 1.03 18.27
C ASP A 6 12.36 -0.01 18.55
N SER A 7 12.79 -0.08 19.83
CA SER A 7 13.88 -0.95 20.30
C SER A 7 13.74 -2.42 19.89
N ARG A 8 12.52 -2.91 19.62
CA ARG A 8 12.27 -4.27 19.10
C ARG A 8 13.00 -4.54 17.78
N PHE A 9 13.15 -3.54 16.92
CA PHE A 9 13.87 -3.69 15.65
C PHE A 9 15.37 -3.83 15.86
N ALA A 10 15.94 -3.02 16.76
CA ALA A 10 17.35 -3.16 17.14
C ALA A 10 17.63 -4.51 17.82
N ALA A 11 16.75 -4.94 18.74
CA ALA A 11 16.86 -6.23 19.41
C ALA A 11 16.75 -7.42 18.45
N SER A 12 15.79 -7.39 17.52
CA SER A 12 15.62 -8.47 16.53
C SER A 12 16.79 -8.52 15.54
N LEU A 13 17.36 -7.38 15.14
CA LEU A 13 18.57 -7.33 14.32
C LEU A 13 19.79 -7.90 15.06
N TYR A 14 19.96 -7.53 16.33
CA TYR A 14 21.01 -8.06 17.20
C TYR A 14 20.94 -9.59 17.32
N LEU A 15 19.73 -10.14 17.52
CA LEU A 15 19.50 -11.58 17.59
C LEU A 15 19.80 -12.27 16.25
N TYR A 16 19.34 -11.68 15.14
CA TYR A 16 19.57 -12.22 13.80
C TYR A 16 21.06 -12.34 13.47
N GLU A 17 21.86 -11.32 13.78
CA GLU A 17 23.31 -11.31 13.54
C GLU A 17 24.03 -12.44 14.30
N ARG A 18 23.68 -12.65 15.58
CA ARG A 18 24.38 -13.60 16.46
C ARG A 18 23.89 -15.03 16.33
N MET A 19 22.67 -15.22 15.84
CA MET A 19 22.02 -16.52 15.75
C MET A 19 21.74 -16.93 14.30
N ILE A 20 22.53 -16.44 13.35
CA ILE A 20 22.38 -16.76 11.92
C ILE A 20 22.46 -18.27 11.62
N ASN A 21 23.12 -19.02 12.50
CA ASN A 21 23.25 -20.48 12.41
C ASN A 21 22.03 -21.23 12.96
N ASP A 22 21.05 -20.54 13.55
CA ASP A 22 19.74 -21.06 13.93
C ASP A 22 18.72 -20.63 12.86
N PRO A 23 18.35 -21.54 11.94
CA PRO A 23 17.45 -21.21 10.84
C PRO A 23 16.04 -20.85 11.31
N GLU A 24 15.58 -21.41 12.43
CA GLU A 24 14.23 -21.17 12.96
C GLU A 24 14.12 -19.75 13.51
N LEU A 25 15.08 -19.37 14.35
CA LEU A 25 15.12 -18.02 14.92
C LEU A 25 15.36 -16.97 13.82
N SER A 26 16.28 -17.24 12.90
CA SER A 26 16.57 -16.34 11.78
C SER A 26 15.33 -16.10 10.91
N HIS A 27 14.62 -17.18 10.55
CA HIS A 27 13.37 -17.07 9.79
C HIS A 27 12.28 -16.35 10.59
N ARG A 28 12.21 -16.56 11.91
CA ARG A 28 11.27 -15.86 12.79
C ARG A 28 11.50 -14.35 12.81
N MET A 29 12.77 -13.89 12.83
CA MET A 29 13.10 -12.46 12.77
C MET A 29 12.72 -11.86 11.41
N ILE A 30 13.01 -12.58 10.30
CA ILE A 30 12.60 -12.14 8.95
C ILE A 30 11.08 -12.00 8.85
N ARG A 31 10.32 -12.99 9.36
CA ARG A 31 8.86 -12.94 9.38
C ARG A 31 8.34 -11.77 10.21
N TYR A 32 8.96 -11.47 11.34
CA TYR A 32 8.63 -10.29 12.15
C TYR A 32 8.88 -8.98 11.38
N TRP A 33 9.98 -8.87 10.63
CA TRP A 33 10.23 -7.70 9.78
C TRP A 33 9.28 -7.62 8.59
N ALA A 34 8.76 -8.74 8.11
CA ALA A 34 7.81 -8.80 7.00
C ALA A 34 6.37 -8.47 7.39
N GLY A 35 5.97 -8.71 8.64
CA GLY A 35 4.53 -8.72 8.93
C GLY A 35 4.20 -9.14 10.33
N ASP A 36 4.75 -10.30 10.69
CA ASP A 36 4.18 -11.15 11.72
C ASP A 36 4.32 -10.54 13.11
N PRO A 37 3.36 -10.76 14.01
CA PRO A 37 3.47 -10.31 15.38
C PRO A 37 4.65 -11.00 16.07
N LEU A 38 5.33 -10.31 16.98
CA LEU A 38 6.36 -10.87 17.86
C LEU A 38 6.21 -10.23 19.23
N SER A 39 5.96 -11.04 20.25
CA SER A 39 5.67 -10.53 21.58
C SER A 39 6.95 -10.11 22.32
N ASN A 40 6.82 -9.18 23.27
CA ASN A 40 7.92 -8.79 24.14
C ASN A 40 8.42 -9.98 24.99
N SER A 41 7.55 -10.91 25.38
CA SER A 41 7.93 -12.11 26.12
C SER A 41 8.81 -13.04 25.29
N GLN A 42 8.46 -13.24 24.01
CA GLN A 42 9.27 -14.00 23.05
C GLN A 42 10.65 -13.35 22.85
N LEU A 43 10.69 -12.03 22.61
CA LEU A 43 11.96 -11.29 22.47
C LEU A 43 12.84 -11.41 23.71
N ASN A 44 12.27 -11.21 24.91
CA ASN A 44 13.00 -11.35 26.16
C ASN A 44 13.56 -12.76 26.35
N LYS A 45 12.79 -13.81 26.01
CA LYS A 45 13.25 -15.20 26.08
C LYS A 45 14.45 -15.44 25.16
N TYR A 46 14.41 -14.93 23.93
CA TYR A 46 15.55 -15.06 23.01
C TYR A 46 16.78 -14.27 23.49
N LEU A 47 16.59 -13.06 24.02
CA LEU A 47 17.67 -12.24 24.58
C LEU A 47 18.30 -12.84 25.84
N GLN A 48 17.58 -13.64 26.64
CA GLN A 48 18.19 -14.38 27.76
C GLN A 48 19.23 -15.40 27.29
N GLY A 49 19.01 -16.04 26.14
CA GLY A 49 19.98 -16.96 25.54
C GLY A 49 21.16 -16.25 24.88
N CYS A 50 21.03 -14.97 24.56
CA CYS A 50 22.05 -14.15 23.92
C CYS A 50 22.03 -12.72 24.49
N PRO A 51 22.54 -12.51 25.71
CA PRO A 51 22.38 -11.23 26.39
C PRO A 51 23.22 -10.11 25.73
N PRO A 52 22.62 -8.94 25.44
CA PRO A 52 23.35 -7.77 24.95
C PRO A 52 24.14 -7.08 26.07
N GLU A 53 25.15 -6.29 25.71
CA GLU A 53 25.92 -5.47 26.67
C GLU A 53 25.04 -4.41 27.36
N THR A 54 24.10 -3.83 26.62
CA THR A 54 23.10 -2.89 27.13
C THR A 54 21.71 -3.50 26.93
N PRO A 55 20.88 -3.59 27.99
CA PRO A 55 19.55 -4.20 27.87
C PRO A 55 18.61 -3.34 27.01
N TYR A 56 17.81 -4.00 26.18
CA TYR A 56 16.75 -3.34 25.43
C TYR A 56 15.52 -3.07 26.31
N VAL A 57 14.89 -1.91 26.12
CA VAL A 57 13.63 -1.53 26.78
C VAL A 57 12.52 -1.48 25.74
N PHE A 58 11.41 -2.20 26.00
CA PHE A 58 10.28 -2.30 25.10
C PHE A 58 9.06 -1.55 25.66
N ASN A 59 8.71 -0.42 25.05
CA ASN A 59 7.56 0.39 25.45
C ASN A 59 6.27 -0.06 24.75
N LYS A 60 5.11 0.31 25.30
CA LYS A 60 3.83 0.10 24.60
C LYS A 60 3.81 1.00 23.36
N VAL A 61 3.53 0.40 22.20
CA VAL A 61 3.45 1.06 20.89
C VAL A 61 2.24 0.49 20.17
N SER A 62 1.46 1.35 19.51
CA SER A 62 0.31 0.91 18.73
C SER A 62 0.74 0.11 17.49
N SER A 63 -0.12 -0.76 16.99
CA SER A 63 0.13 -1.52 15.75
C SER A 63 0.43 -0.61 14.56
N GLN A 64 -0.28 0.52 14.45
CA GLN A 64 -0.09 1.52 13.40
C GLN A 64 1.30 2.18 13.49
N ALA A 65 1.72 2.61 14.68
CA ALA A 65 3.05 3.18 14.86
C ALA A 65 4.15 2.15 14.63
N LEU A 66 3.94 0.89 15.04
CA LEU A 66 4.87 -0.19 14.79
C LEU A 66 5.03 -0.49 13.28
N ALA A 67 3.95 -0.39 12.51
CA ALA A 67 3.99 -0.51 11.06
C ALA A 67 4.87 0.59 10.43
N LEU A 68 4.73 1.86 10.86
CA LEU A 68 5.60 2.94 10.40
C LEU A 68 7.07 2.71 10.76
N HIS A 69 7.35 2.28 11.99
CA HIS A 69 8.70 1.94 12.42
C HIS A 69 9.31 0.80 11.58
N ARG A 70 8.49 -0.13 11.09
CA ARG A 70 8.93 -1.21 10.19
C ARG A 70 9.40 -0.64 8.85
N PHE A 71 8.67 0.30 8.26
CA PHE A 71 9.11 0.98 7.03
C PHE A 71 10.43 1.73 7.23
N GLN A 72 10.58 2.43 8.37
CA GLN A 72 11.84 3.10 8.72
C GLN A 72 12.99 2.12 8.93
N PHE A 73 12.72 0.97 9.56
CA PHE A 73 13.73 -0.06 9.79
C PHE A 73 14.20 -0.66 8.46
N VAL A 74 13.26 -1.05 7.59
CA VAL A 74 13.58 -1.64 6.28
C VAL A 74 14.30 -0.64 5.39
N SER A 75 13.90 0.64 5.39
CA SER A 75 14.61 1.67 4.59
C SER A 75 16.06 1.83 5.05
N ARG A 76 16.32 1.81 6.36
CA ARG A 76 17.69 1.82 6.92
C ARG A 76 18.47 0.57 6.52
N LEU A 77 17.86 -0.62 6.51
CA LEU A 77 18.50 -1.84 6.02
C LEU A 77 18.87 -1.75 4.53
N MET A 78 17.97 -1.21 3.69
CA MET A 78 18.25 -1.00 2.25
C MET A 78 19.45 -0.07 2.06
N VAL A 79 19.51 1.03 2.81
CA VAL A 79 20.67 1.94 2.77
C VAL A 79 21.95 1.26 3.24
N ALA A 80 21.88 0.50 4.34
CA ALA A 80 23.03 -0.26 4.86
C ALA A 80 23.52 -1.33 3.86
N ALA A 81 22.64 -1.90 3.05
CA ALA A 81 22.97 -2.83 1.97
C ALA A 81 23.57 -2.16 0.71
N GLY A 82 23.70 -0.83 0.69
CA GLY A 82 24.31 -0.06 -0.40
C GLY A 82 23.32 0.50 -1.42
N TYR A 83 22.01 0.38 -1.19
CA TYR A 83 20.99 1.05 -2.01
C TYR A 83 20.81 2.51 -1.57
N LYS A 84 20.26 3.34 -2.46
CA LYS A 84 19.94 4.76 -2.12
C LYS A 84 18.63 4.91 -1.32
N GLY A 85 17.88 3.82 -1.20
CA GLY A 85 16.51 3.81 -0.69
C GLY A 85 15.62 2.96 -1.59
N TRP A 86 14.31 3.11 -1.40
CA TRP A 86 13.27 2.43 -2.18
C TRP A 86 12.09 3.34 -2.48
N ILE A 87 11.30 2.97 -3.48
CA ILE A 87 10.13 3.72 -3.93
C ILE A 87 8.87 2.94 -3.57
N LEU A 88 7.94 3.59 -2.89
CA LEU A 88 6.59 3.11 -2.63
C LEU A 88 5.67 3.58 -3.77
N LEU A 89 5.03 2.64 -4.45
CA LEU A 89 4.02 2.93 -5.47
C LEU A 89 2.64 2.66 -4.85
N ILE A 90 1.85 3.72 -4.72
CA ILE A 90 0.49 3.67 -4.19
C ILE A 90 -0.45 3.86 -5.38
N ASP A 91 -1.10 2.77 -5.79
CA ASP A 91 -2.12 2.77 -6.83
C ASP A 91 -3.52 2.80 -6.18
N GLU A 92 -4.54 3.13 -6.97
CA GLU A 92 -5.94 3.19 -6.55
C GLU A 92 -6.22 4.14 -5.36
N ALA A 93 -5.44 5.22 -5.22
CA ALA A 93 -5.63 6.16 -4.12
C ALA A 93 -6.97 6.92 -4.21
N GLU A 94 -7.67 6.87 -5.34
CA GLU A 94 -9.02 7.40 -5.50
C GLU A 94 -10.04 6.71 -4.59
N ILE A 95 -9.71 5.53 -4.03
CA ILE A 95 -10.53 4.86 -3.02
C ILE A 95 -10.80 5.74 -1.79
N ILE A 96 -9.90 6.71 -1.52
CA ILE A 96 -10.09 7.72 -0.48
C ILE A 96 -11.44 8.42 -0.65
N GLY A 97 -11.86 8.68 -1.89
CA GLY A 97 -13.15 9.32 -2.17
C GLY A 97 -14.36 8.55 -1.64
N ARG A 98 -14.24 7.24 -1.42
CA ARG A 98 -15.32 6.35 -0.96
C ARG A 98 -15.34 6.16 0.57
N TYR A 99 -14.38 6.73 1.29
CA TYR A 99 -14.37 6.69 2.75
C TYR A 99 -15.28 7.77 3.35
N SER A 100 -15.66 7.59 4.62
CA SER A 100 -16.30 8.62 5.44
C SER A 100 -15.39 9.84 5.60
N PHE A 101 -15.97 11.00 5.90
CA PHE A 101 -15.21 12.24 6.09
C PHE A 101 -14.01 12.08 7.06
N LYS A 102 -14.20 11.39 8.20
CA LYS A 102 -13.11 11.19 9.18
C LYS A 102 -11.98 10.33 8.62
N GLN A 103 -12.30 9.28 7.87
CA GLN A 103 -11.30 8.40 7.28
C GLN A 103 -10.63 9.07 6.05
N ARG A 104 -11.33 9.93 5.30
CA ARG A 104 -10.70 10.80 4.29
C ARG A 104 -9.67 11.74 4.89
N THR A 105 -10.02 12.44 5.97
CA THR A 105 -9.07 13.30 6.70
C THR A 105 -7.82 12.54 7.12
N ARG A 106 -7.97 11.34 7.68
CA ARG A 106 -6.83 10.48 8.03
C ARG A 106 -6.01 10.08 6.80
N SER A 107 -6.66 9.77 5.70
CA SER A 107 -5.99 9.38 4.45
C SER A 107 -5.17 10.53 3.87
N TYR A 108 -5.68 11.76 3.87
CA TYR A 108 -4.92 12.93 3.43
C TYR A 108 -3.69 13.17 4.33
N LEU A 109 -3.81 12.95 5.63
CA LEU A 109 -2.66 13.00 6.55
C LEU A 109 -1.61 11.94 6.19
N GLU A 110 -2.03 10.70 5.92
CA GLU A 110 -1.11 9.65 5.50
C GLU A 110 -0.43 9.99 4.16
N LEU A 111 -1.15 10.57 3.20
CA LEU A 111 -0.56 11.05 1.95
C LEU A 111 0.54 12.09 2.22
N ALA A 112 0.26 13.11 3.04
CA ALA A 112 1.25 14.11 3.41
C ALA A 112 2.50 13.49 4.07
N ARG A 113 2.30 12.47 4.91
CA ARG A 113 3.38 11.73 5.57
C ARG A 113 4.24 10.97 4.56
N TRP A 114 3.63 10.13 3.73
CA TRP A 114 4.35 9.26 2.80
C TRP A 114 5.05 10.04 1.69
N MET A 115 4.47 11.16 1.28
CA MET A 115 5.04 12.06 0.28
C MET A 115 6.13 12.98 0.86
N GLY A 116 6.43 12.86 2.16
CA GLY A 116 7.58 13.53 2.80
C GLY A 116 7.39 15.01 3.06
N VAL A 117 6.16 15.53 2.97
CA VAL A 117 5.84 16.95 3.23
C VAL A 117 5.90 17.24 4.74
N LEU A 118 5.62 16.24 5.57
CA LEU A 118 5.66 16.36 7.02
C LEU A 118 7.08 16.11 7.57
N ALA A 119 7.82 17.19 7.85
CA ALA A 119 9.23 17.14 8.28
C ALA A 119 9.49 16.19 9.46
N ASP A 120 8.62 16.19 10.48
CA ASP A 120 8.79 15.38 11.69
C ASP A 120 8.44 13.89 11.49
N HIS A 121 7.87 13.53 10.34
CA HIS A 121 7.35 12.19 10.05
C HIS A 121 7.97 11.58 8.78
N ALA A 122 8.95 12.25 8.18
CA ALA A 122 9.61 11.76 6.97
C ALA A 122 10.33 10.44 7.25
N CYS A 123 10.06 9.44 6.43
CA CYS A 123 10.77 8.18 6.48
C CYS A 123 12.05 8.27 5.64
N PRO A 124 13.25 8.24 6.23
CA PRO A 124 14.48 8.44 5.49
C PRO A 124 14.64 7.34 4.42
N ALA A 125 15.15 7.74 3.25
CA ALA A 125 15.40 6.85 2.11
C ALA A 125 14.15 6.13 1.57
N ILE A 126 12.96 6.71 1.76
CA ILE A 126 11.72 6.34 1.07
C ILE A 126 11.32 7.49 0.15
N GLY A 127 11.06 7.18 -1.12
CA GLY A 127 10.25 8.03 -1.99
C GLY A 127 8.88 7.40 -2.22
N ALA A 128 7.83 8.21 -2.40
CA ALA A 128 6.50 7.71 -2.72
C ALA A 128 6.01 8.30 -4.04
N VAL A 129 5.24 7.51 -4.77
CA VAL A 129 4.47 7.93 -5.95
C VAL A 129 3.05 7.47 -5.75
N VAL A 130 2.09 8.39 -5.87
CA VAL A 130 0.67 8.13 -5.69
C VAL A 130 -0.03 8.35 -7.02
N ALA A 131 -0.83 7.37 -7.45
CA ALA A 131 -1.68 7.49 -8.62
C ALA A 131 -3.12 7.78 -8.19
N LEU A 132 -3.71 8.79 -8.84
CA LEU A 132 -5.12 9.19 -8.67
C LEU A 132 -5.79 9.25 -10.03
N THR A 133 -7.11 9.11 -10.04
CA THR A 133 -7.95 9.41 -11.21
C THR A 133 -7.92 10.90 -11.54
N ASP A 134 -8.13 11.21 -12.82
CA ASP A 134 -8.11 12.57 -13.35
C ASP A 134 -9.24 13.46 -12.83
N ASP A 135 -10.32 12.87 -12.34
CA ASP A 135 -11.50 13.57 -11.81
C ASP A 135 -11.51 13.68 -10.28
N PHE A 136 -10.53 13.08 -9.57
CA PHE A 136 -10.50 13.01 -8.12
C PHE A 136 -10.60 14.39 -7.46
N GLN A 137 -9.82 15.36 -7.92
CA GLN A 137 -9.82 16.71 -7.36
C GLN A 137 -11.22 17.36 -7.47
N SER A 138 -11.80 17.35 -8.67
CA SER A 138 -13.13 17.94 -8.89
C SER A 138 -14.25 17.21 -8.13
N VAL A 139 -14.28 15.88 -8.16
CA VAL A 139 -15.42 15.11 -7.64
C VAL A 139 -15.30 14.85 -6.14
N VAL A 140 -14.09 14.69 -5.62
CA VAL A 140 -13.89 14.41 -4.20
C VAL A 140 -13.58 15.69 -3.44
N LEU A 141 -12.52 16.42 -3.81
CA LEU A 141 -12.07 17.55 -2.99
C LEU A 141 -13.03 18.75 -3.09
N GLU A 142 -13.45 19.11 -4.31
CA GLU A 142 -14.31 20.27 -4.55
C GLU A 142 -15.78 19.99 -4.19
N GLU A 143 -16.41 18.95 -4.76
CA GLU A 143 -17.83 18.65 -4.48
C GLU A 143 -18.08 18.27 -3.01
N LYS A 144 -17.18 17.50 -2.38
CA LYS A 144 -17.33 17.16 -0.95
C LYS A 144 -16.84 18.25 -0.01
N GLN A 145 -16.17 19.29 -0.52
CA GLN A 145 -15.69 20.44 0.25
C GLN A 145 -14.73 20.03 1.39
N ASP A 146 -13.89 19.02 1.14
CA ASP A 146 -13.10 18.38 2.20
C ASP A 146 -12.12 19.38 2.86
N SER A 147 -11.44 20.23 2.09
CA SER A 147 -10.51 21.23 2.64
C SER A 147 -11.21 22.19 3.62
N GLN A 148 -12.36 22.76 3.22
CA GLN A 148 -13.10 23.71 4.06
C GLN A 148 -13.64 23.04 5.33
N LYS A 149 -14.15 21.80 5.22
CA LYS A 149 -14.66 21.05 6.37
C LYS A 149 -13.55 20.71 7.37
N ILE A 150 -12.36 20.32 6.89
CA ILE A 150 -11.20 20.01 7.75
C ILE A 150 -10.70 21.29 8.44
N GLU A 151 -10.67 22.42 7.75
CA GLU A 151 -10.31 23.70 8.36
C GLU A 151 -11.28 24.13 9.46
N LEU A 152 -12.60 23.99 9.24
CA LEU A 152 -13.62 24.25 10.26
C LEU A 152 -13.45 23.32 11.47
N MET A 153 -13.26 22.01 11.22
CA MET A 153 -12.96 21.04 12.27
C MET A 153 -11.71 21.46 13.06
N CYS A 154 -10.65 21.92 12.41
CA CYS A 154 -9.45 22.41 13.09
C CYS A 154 -9.71 23.61 14.00
N GLN A 155 -10.68 24.47 13.67
CA GLN A 155 -11.03 25.66 14.46
C GLN A 155 -11.94 25.34 15.65
N GLU A 156 -12.83 24.36 15.49
CA GLU A 156 -13.79 23.95 16.52
C GLU A 156 -13.17 23.01 17.57
N GLU A 157 -12.13 22.28 17.21
CA GLU A 157 -11.50 21.28 18.09
C GLU A 157 -10.63 21.91 19.19
N SER A 158 -10.76 21.37 20.40
CA SER A 158 -10.12 21.92 21.61
C SER A 158 -8.77 21.29 21.94
N THR A 159 -8.40 20.19 21.28
CA THR A 159 -7.19 19.42 21.57
C THR A 159 -6.09 19.72 20.54
N ASP A 160 -4.89 20.05 21.02
CA ASP A 160 -3.73 20.35 20.18
C ASP A 160 -3.40 19.24 19.18
N GLU A 161 -3.51 17.96 19.58
CA GLU A 161 -3.25 16.81 18.71
C GLU A 161 -4.19 16.76 17.49
N THR A 162 -5.50 16.95 17.70
CA THR A 162 -6.49 16.95 16.61
C THR A 162 -6.25 18.11 15.66
N GLN A 163 -5.88 19.29 16.19
CA GLN A 163 -5.54 20.44 15.35
C GLN A 163 -4.30 20.18 14.50
N ILE A 164 -3.26 19.55 15.07
CA ILE A 164 -2.06 19.16 14.32
C ILE A 164 -2.43 18.20 13.20
N GLN A 165 -3.22 17.16 13.49
CA GLN A 165 -3.66 16.20 12.47
C GLN A 165 -4.47 16.86 11.36
N ALA A 166 -5.39 17.77 11.70
CA ALA A 166 -6.18 18.50 10.72
C ALA A 166 -5.28 19.36 9.80
N ARG A 167 -4.31 20.08 10.37
CA ARG A 167 -3.33 20.86 9.58
C ARG A 167 -2.51 19.96 8.65
N GLN A 168 -2.05 18.82 9.14
CA GLN A 168 -1.30 17.85 8.34
C GLN A 168 -2.15 17.26 7.20
N ALA A 169 -3.45 17.00 7.45
CA ALA A 169 -4.37 16.56 6.42
C ALA A 169 -4.57 17.62 5.32
N VAL A 170 -4.63 18.91 5.68
CA VAL A 170 -4.70 20.02 4.71
C VAL A 170 -3.45 20.06 3.83
N GLU A 171 -2.26 19.83 4.37
CA GLU A 171 -1.03 19.73 3.55
C GLU A 171 -1.11 18.57 2.54
N GLY A 172 -1.76 17.46 2.91
CA GLY A 172 -2.03 16.34 2.00
C GLY A 172 -2.98 16.70 0.87
N ILE A 173 -4.02 17.49 1.15
CA ILE A 173 -4.92 18.01 0.12
C ILE A 173 -4.16 18.95 -0.83
N ARG A 174 -3.38 19.90 -0.29
CA ARG A 174 -2.60 20.83 -1.11
C ARG A 174 -1.63 20.12 -2.04
N LEU A 175 -1.02 19.02 -1.58
CA LEU A 175 -0.15 18.20 -2.41
C LEU A 175 -0.88 17.70 -3.67
N ILE A 176 -2.11 17.19 -3.51
CA ILE A 176 -2.92 16.71 -4.64
C ILE A 176 -3.23 17.87 -5.60
N GLU A 177 -3.60 19.04 -5.07
CA GLU A 177 -3.99 20.20 -5.86
C GLU A 177 -2.84 20.88 -6.60
N GLN A 178 -1.62 20.85 -6.04
CA GLN A 178 -0.50 21.68 -6.49
C GLN A 178 0.65 20.89 -7.12
N GLU A 179 0.88 19.64 -6.70
CA GLU A 179 2.02 18.82 -7.14
C GLU A 179 1.60 17.64 -8.04
N GLY A 180 0.31 17.50 -8.36
CA GLY A 180 -0.17 16.48 -9.27
C GLY A 180 0.34 16.68 -10.71
N ASP A 181 1.07 15.70 -11.24
CA ASP A 181 1.50 15.67 -12.63
C ASP A 181 0.44 14.95 -13.51
N PRO A 182 -0.31 15.68 -14.37
CA PRO A 182 -1.30 15.05 -15.22
C PRO A 182 -0.65 14.17 -16.29
N LEU A 183 -1.14 12.95 -16.44
CA LEU A 183 -0.67 12.06 -17.50
C LEU A 183 -1.07 12.59 -18.88
N THR A 184 -0.12 12.51 -19.83
CA THR A 184 -0.39 12.88 -21.22
C THR A 184 -1.43 11.93 -21.82
N ARG A 185 -2.48 12.50 -22.41
CA ARG A 185 -3.52 11.72 -23.10
C ARG A 185 -2.92 10.99 -24.31
N PRO A 186 -3.43 9.77 -24.64
CA PRO A 186 -3.00 9.07 -25.84
C PRO A 186 -3.26 9.90 -27.09
N TYR A 187 -2.26 10.05 -27.94
CA TYR A 187 -2.39 10.63 -29.28
C TYR A 187 -2.04 9.58 -30.33
N GLU A 188 -2.50 9.79 -31.56
CA GLU A 188 -2.50 8.76 -32.62
C GLU A 188 -1.13 8.08 -32.82
N SER A 189 -0.07 8.86 -33.01
CA SER A 189 1.27 8.27 -33.23
C SER A 189 1.83 7.54 -32.01
N MET A 190 1.44 7.90 -30.79
CA MET A 190 1.78 7.14 -29.59
C MET A 190 1.02 5.81 -29.53
N VAL A 191 -0.28 5.84 -29.86
CA VAL A 191 -1.14 4.64 -29.90
C VAL A 191 -0.61 3.66 -30.96
N ASP A 192 -0.29 4.13 -32.16
CA ASP A 192 0.21 3.28 -33.24
C ASP A 192 1.61 2.70 -32.91
N ALA A 193 2.49 3.50 -32.31
CA ALA A 193 3.80 3.01 -31.87
C ALA A 193 3.69 1.95 -30.77
N LEU A 194 2.77 2.13 -29.81
CA LEU A 194 2.53 1.16 -28.77
C LEU A 194 1.88 -0.12 -29.33
N TYR A 195 0.94 0.02 -30.27
CA TYR A 195 0.27 -1.08 -30.94
C TYR A 195 1.27 -2.04 -31.58
N GLU A 196 2.17 -1.54 -32.44
CA GLU A 196 3.16 -2.38 -33.12
C GLU A 196 4.14 -3.02 -32.13
N ARG A 197 4.51 -2.30 -31.06
CA ARG A 197 5.38 -2.85 -30.02
C ARG A 197 4.70 -3.98 -29.25
N LEU A 198 3.45 -3.81 -28.85
CA LEU A 198 2.67 -4.84 -28.15
C LEU A 198 2.43 -6.05 -29.05
N ARG A 199 2.11 -5.82 -30.33
CA ARG A 199 1.94 -6.89 -31.32
C ARG A 199 3.19 -7.75 -31.45
N ALA A 200 4.36 -7.12 -31.53
CA ALA A 200 5.64 -7.83 -31.59
C ALA A 200 5.92 -8.64 -30.30
N ILE A 201 5.67 -8.05 -29.12
CA ILE A 201 5.85 -8.74 -27.83
C ILE A 201 4.88 -9.93 -27.71
N HIS A 202 3.60 -9.74 -28.00
CA HIS A 202 2.58 -10.79 -27.93
C HIS A 202 2.90 -11.94 -28.90
N GLY A 203 3.25 -11.60 -30.15
CA GLY A 203 3.64 -12.59 -31.14
C GLY A 203 4.88 -13.39 -30.73
N SER A 204 5.89 -12.73 -30.16
CA SER A 204 7.07 -13.40 -29.61
C SER A 204 6.74 -14.31 -28.42
N ALA A 205 5.87 -13.87 -27.52
CA ALA A 205 5.52 -14.63 -26.32
C ALA A 205 4.80 -15.94 -26.67
N TYR A 206 4.00 -15.94 -27.73
CA TYR A 206 3.19 -17.10 -28.12
C TYR A 206 3.67 -17.80 -29.39
N SER A 207 4.81 -17.39 -29.97
CA SER A 207 5.29 -17.89 -31.26
C SER A 207 4.20 -17.87 -32.33
N TRP A 208 3.38 -16.82 -32.31
CA TRP A 208 2.22 -16.62 -33.16
C TRP A 208 2.37 -15.29 -33.89
N ALA A 209 1.71 -15.12 -35.03
CA ALA A 209 1.72 -13.87 -35.77
C ALA A 209 0.37 -13.16 -35.56
N PRO A 210 0.25 -12.22 -34.60
CA PRO A 210 -1.03 -11.59 -34.32
C PRO A 210 -1.47 -10.78 -35.55
N PRO A 211 -2.69 -10.98 -36.06
CA PRO A 211 -3.21 -10.20 -37.17
C PRO A 211 -3.45 -8.75 -36.74
N PRO A 212 -3.52 -7.81 -37.70
CA PRO A 212 -4.02 -6.47 -37.43
C PRO A 212 -5.44 -6.53 -36.82
N VAL A 213 -5.68 -5.70 -35.81
CA VAL A 213 -6.93 -5.66 -35.03
C VAL A 213 -7.39 -4.23 -34.82
N SER A 214 -8.71 -4.05 -34.72
CA SER A 214 -9.35 -2.75 -34.56
C SER A 214 -10.41 -2.76 -33.44
N ALA A 215 -10.27 -3.63 -32.43
CA ALA A 215 -11.21 -3.77 -31.31
C ALA A 215 -11.60 -2.45 -30.61
N VAL A 216 -10.78 -1.41 -30.70
CA VAL A 216 -11.00 -0.16 -29.97
C VAL A 216 -11.17 0.98 -30.95
N GLU A 217 -12.34 1.61 -30.91
CA GLU A 217 -12.61 2.85 -31.64
C GLU A 217 -11.69 3.96 -31.12
N LYS A 218 -11.01 4.64 -32.04
CA LYS A 218 -10.07 5.72 -31.72
C LYS A 218 -10.83 7.00 -31.37
N LEU A 219 -11.37 7.08 -30.16
CA LEU A 219 -12.00 8.30 -29.64
C LEU A 219 -10.99 9.13 -28.84
N SER A 220 -11.22 10.45 -28.77
CA SER A 220 -10.36 11.39 -28.02
C SER A 220 -10.37 11.13 -26.50
N SER A 221 -11.39 10.45 -25.99
CA SER A 221 -11.54 10.10 -24.56
C SER A 221 -10.96 8.73 -24.20
N THR A 222 -10.61 7.89 -25.18
CA THR A 222 -10.16 6.52 -24.92
C THR A 222 -8.84 6.51 -24.16
N ARG A 223 -8.81 5.81 -23.01
CA ARG A 223 -7.61 5.72 -22.16
C ARG A 223 -6.62 4.71 -22.74
N MET A 224 -5.31 4.88 -22.51
CA MET A 224 -4.29 3.96 -23.05
C MET A 224 -4.55 2.51 -22.67
N ARG A 225 -4.98 2.27 -21.42
CA ARG A 225 -5.33 0.94 -20.90
C ARG A 225 -6.43 0.25 -21.70
N GLU A 226 -7.40 0.99 -22.23
CA GLU A 226 -8.50 0.43 -23.03
C GLU A 226 -7.98 -0.09 -24.36
N TYR A 227 -7.14 0.67 -25.06
CA TYR A 227 -6.44 0.22 -26.27
C TYR A 227 -5.65 -1.07 -26.01
N VAL A 228 -4.79 -1.05 -24.99
CA VAL A 228 -3.93 -2.20 -24.62
C VAL A 228 -4.78 -3.43 -24.32
N ARG A 229 -5.82 -3.29 -23.49
CA ARG A 229 -6.68 -4.41 -23.09
C ARG A 229 -7.48 -4.94 -24.27
N GLY A 230 -8.03 -4.06 -25.11
CA GLY A 230 -8.77 -4.45 -26.30
C GLY A 230 -7.93 -5.27 -27.27
N TRP A 231 -6.72 -4.82 -27.59
CA TRP A 231 -5.80 -5.54 -28.48
C TRP A 231 -5.38 -6.90 -27.92
N ILE A 232 -4.97 -6.95 -26.64
CA ILE A 232 -4.56 -8.21 -26.00
C ILE A 232 -5.74 -9.19 -25.96
N THR A 233 -6.93 -8.72 -25.56
CA THR A 233 -8.13 -9.56 -25.49
C THR A 233 -8.49 -10.11 -26.86
N GLU A 234 -8.50 -9.28 -27.90
CA GLU A 234 -8.82 -9.74 -29.25
C GLU A 234 -7.77 -10.73 -29.78
N TRP A 235 -6.48 -10.46 -29.57
CA TRP A 235 -5.42 -11.38 -29.96
C TRP A 235 -5.49 -12.72 -29.22
N ASP A 236 -5.76 -12.70 -27.92
CA ASP A 236 -5.91 -13.94 -27.15
C ASP A 236 -7.14 -14.73 -27.59
N LEU A 237 -8.28 -14.08 -27.82
CA LEU A 237 -9.49 -14.74 -28.32
C LEU A 237 -9.28 -15.35 -29.72
N ARG A 238 -8.67 -14.61 -30.65
CA ARG A 238 -8.38 -15.13 -32.00
C ARG A 238 -7.39 -16.30 -31.98
N ARG A 239 -6.45 -16.29 -31.03
CA ARG A 239 -5.48 -17.38 -30.85
C ARG A 239 -6.12 -18.62 -30.23
N LEU A 240 -6.97 -18.45 -29.23
CA LEU A 240 -7.61 -19.55 -28.49
C LEU A 240 -8.82 -20.14 -29.24
N TYR A 241 -9.52 -19.31 -30.02
CA TYR A 241 -10.73 -19.69 -30.76
C TYR A 241 -10.67 -19.22 -32.22
N PRO A 242 -9.83 -19.84 -33.08
CA PRO A 242 -9.61 -19.38 -34.45
C PRO A 242 -10.86 -19.37 -35.34
N ASP A 243 -11.80 -20.28 -35.07
CA ASP A 243 -13.02 -20.46 -35.87
C ASP A 243 -14.24 -19.71 -35.30
N ALA A 244 -14.09 -19.02 -34.16
CA ALA A 244 -15.18 -18.29 -33.53
C ALA A 244 -15.34 -16.90 -34.16
N GLN A 245 -16.59 -16.51 -34.41
CA GLN A 245 -16.92 -15.12 -34.71
C GLN A 245 -16.89 -14.33 -33.40
N LEU A 246 -15.95 -13.40 -33.29
CA LEU A 246 -15.78 -12.56 -32.10
C LEU A 246 -16.61 -11.29 -32.24
N ASP A 247 -17.42 -11.01 -31.23
CA ASP A 247 -18.09 -9.72 -31.02
C ASP A 247 -17.61 -9.18 -29.67
N ILE A 248 -16.85 -8.07 -29.68
CA ILE A 248 -16.23 -7.51 -28.48
C ILE A 248 -16.99 -6.23 -28.13
N GLU A 249 -17.79 -6.31 -27.07
CA GLU A 249 -18.48 -5.15 -26.51
C GLU A 249 -17.62 -4.46 -25.45
N ILE A 250 -17.53 -3.13 -25.53
CA ILE A 250 -16.88 -2.29 -24.52
C ILE A 250 -17.99 -1.66 -23.66
N LEU A 251 -18.03 -2.03 -22.38
CA LEU A 251 -18.96 -1.47 -21.40
C LEU A 251 -18.26 -0.41 -20.55
N ASP A 252 -18.82 0.80 -20.51
CA ASP A 252 -18.37 1.85 -19.59
C ASP A 252 -18.80 1.48 -18.16
N VAL A 253 -17.84 1.20 -17.30
CA VAL A 253 -18.06 0.98 -15.87
C VAL A 253 -17.58 2.23 -15.14
N ARG A 254 -18.52 3.12 -14.81
CA ARG A 254 -18.22 4.29 -13.98
C ARG A 254 -18.16 3.88 -12.53
N GLN A 255 -17.02 4.13 -11.91
CA GLN A 255 -16.88 4.04 -10.46
C GLN A 255 -17.59 5.24 -9.82
N THR A 256 -18.35 5.01 -8.75
CA THR A 256 -18.95 6.10 -7.97
C THR A 256 -18.11 6.37 -6.73
N TYR A 257 -18.07 7.62 -6.30
CA TYR A 257 -17.44 8.04 -5.04
C TYR A 257 -18.42 8.05 -3.87
N ASP A 258 -19.47 7.23 -3.95
CA ASP A 258 -20.40 7.06 -2.85
C ASP A 258 -19.68 6.41 -1.67
N GLU A 259 -20.02 6.86 -0.46
CA GLU A 259 -19.42 6.33 0.76
C GLU A 259 -19.76 4.85 0.92
N ASP A 260 -18.73 4.03 1.12
CA ASP A 260 -18.86 2.58 1.25
C ASP A 260 -18.54 2.15 2.68
N GLN A 261 -19.57 1.70 3.40
CA GLN A 261 -19.44 1.29 4.79
C GLN A 261 -18.61 0.01 4.96
N GLU A 262 -18.47 -0.83 3.93
CA GLU A 262 -17.64 -2.04 4.03
C GLU A 262 -16.16 -1.68 4.18
N LEU A 263 -15.73 -0.58 3.57
CA LEU A 263 -14.34 -0.07 3.63
C LEU A 263 -13.94 0.46 5.02
N GLU A 264 -14.91 0.83 5.86
CA GLU A 264 -14.69 1.37 7.21
C GLU A 264 -14.34 0.26 8.22
N SER A 265 -14.83 -0.96 7.99
CA SER A 265 -14.72 -2.09 8.94
C SER A 265 -13.29 -2.60 9.17
N THR A 266 -12.38 -2.31 8.24
CA THR A 266 -11.00 -2.83 8.26
C THR A 266 -10.01 -2.07 9.14
N MET A 267 -10.35 -0.88 9.65
CA MET A 267 -9.40 -0.04 10.41
C MET A 267 -9.78 0.18 11.89
N GLY A 268 -10.92 -0.38 12.34
CA GLY A 268 -11.53 -0.03 13.63
C GLY A 268 -11.29 -0.97 14.82
N GLU A 269 -11.17 -2.28 14.63
CA GLU A 269 -11.21 -3.22 15.77
C GLU A 269 -10.30 -4.45 15.56
N ALA A 270 -8.99 -4.25 15.57
CA ALA A 270 -8.12 -5.24 16.21
C ALA A 270 -8.12 -4.86 17.69
N SER A 271 -9.04 -5.44 18.45
CA SER A 271 -9.13 -5.30 19.90
C SER A 271 -7.74 -5.42 20.54
N ASP A 272 -7.39 -4.42 21.36
CA ASP A 272 -6.21 -4.32 22.22
C ASP A 272 -6.24 -5.36 23.36
N SER A 273 -6.75 -6.56 23.08
CA SER A 273 -6.82 -7.71 23.99
C SER A 273 -6.77 -9.03 23.21
N GLY A 274 -5.80 -9.16 22.31
CA GLY A 274 -5.35 -10.49 21.88
C GLY A 274 -4.56 -11.13 23.02
N ASN A 275 -5.28 -11.74 23.96
CA ASN A 275 -4.67 -12.59 24.97
C ASN A 275 -3.99 -13.73 24.20
N VAL A 276 -2.67 -13.64 24.01
CA VAL A 276 -1.86 -14.59 23.22
C VAL A 276 -2.08 -16.04 23.71
N SER A 277 -2.50 -16.20 24.97
CA SER A 277 -2.96 -17.45 25.58
C SER A 277 -4.14 -18.11 24.86
N GLU A 278 -5.18 -17.36 24.47
CA GLU A 278 -6.40 -17.93 23.86
C GLU A 278 -6.16 -18.37 22.42
N LEU A 279 -5.36 -17.61 21.66
CA LEU A 279 -4.94 -18.00 20.31
C LEU A 279 -4.02 -19.22 20.30
N GLU A 280 -3.16 -19.39 21.31
CA GLU A 280 -2.35 -20.61 21.47
C GLU A 280 -3.19 -21.82 21.90
N GLU A 281 -4.19 -21.62 22.77
CA GLU A 281 -5.12 -22.69 23.18
C GLU A 281 -6.01 -23.17 22.04
N ASP A 282 -6.55 -22.26 21.21
CA ASP A 282 -7.36 -22.61 20.05
C ASP A 282 -6.55 -23.35 18.97
N LEU A 283 -5.31 -22.93 18.73
CA LEU A 283 -4.41 -23.62 17.80
C LEU A 283 -3.99 -25.01 18.31
N MET A 284 -3.79 -25.18 19.62
CA MET A 284 -3.53 -26.50 20.23
C MET A 284 -4.76 -27.40 20.19
N ALA A 285 -5.97 -26.87 20.41
CA ALA A 285 -7.21 -27.62 20.36
C ALA A 285 -7.49 -28.18 18.96
N VAL A 286 -7.23 -27.39 17.91
CA VAL A 286 -7.35 -27.83 16.51
C VAL A 286 -6.27 -28.86 16.14
N ALA A 287 -5.05 -28.72 16.68
CA ALA A 287 -3.99 -29.71 16.47
C ALA A 287 -4.29 -31.06 17.14
N LEU A 288 -4.93 -31.05 18.31
CA LEU A 288 -5.32 -32.26 19.06
C LEU A 288 -6.53 -32.97 18.44
N GLN A 289 -7.48 -32.23 17.85
CA GLN A 289 -8.61 -32.83 17.12
C GLN A 289 -8.16 -33.60 15.87
N ASN A 290 -7.07 -33.17 15.22
CA ASN A 290 -6.54 -33.81 14.02
C ASN A 290 -5.57 -34.99 14.30
N GLN A 291 -5.31 -35.31 15.57
CA GLN A 291 -4.47 -36.45 15.98
C GLN A 291 -5.26 -37.63 16.56
N SER A 292 -6.59 -37.60 16.53
CA SER A 292 -7.38 -38.78 16.92
C SER A 292 -7.32 -39.83 15.81
N PRO A 293 -6.84 -41.06 16.07
CA PRO A 293 -6.86 -42.12 15.08
C PRO A 293 -8.31 -42.49 14.76
N ARG A 294 -8.61 -42.67 13.47
CA ARG A 294 -9.85 -43.30 13.00
C ARG A 294 -10.04 -44.69 13.59
#